data_AF-A0A950C794-F1
#
_entry.id   AF-A0A950C794-F1
#
_cell.length_a   1.000
_cell.length_b   1.000
_cell.length_c   1.000
_cell.angle_alpha   90.00
_cell.angle_beta   90.00
_cell.angle_gamma   90.00
#
_symmetry.space_group_name_H-M   'P 1'
#
loop_
_entity.id
_entity.type
_entity.pdbx_description
1 polymer ?
#
loop_
_entity_poly.entity_id
_entity_poly.type
_entity_poly.pdbx_seq_one_letter_code
_entity_poly.pdbx_strand_id
1 'polypeptide(L)'
;MTELHRHTLSELAAGLRARRFSSVELVGALLARIEASQPALNAFISVTRDAALAQAAAADRALASGSGGALTGVPIAHKDIFCTAGVRTTCGSRMLD
;
A
#
# COMPACT_ATOMS: atom_id res chain seq x y z
N MET A 1 9.52 -15.51 5.65
CA MET A 1 8.56 -14.46 5.26
C MET A 1 8.79 -14.13 3.80
N THR A 2 7.74 -14.11 2.99
CA THR A 2 7.83 -13.87 1.55
C THR A 2 8.34 -12.45 1.30
N GLU A 3 9.43 -12.31 0.56
CA GLU A 3 10.08 -11.04 0.21
C GLU A 3 9.28 -10.25 -0.84
N LEU A 4 7.98 -10.04 -0.60
CA LEU A 4 7.05 -9.45 -1.58
C LEU A 4 7.47 -8.07 -2.05
N HIS A 5 8.20 -7.33 -1.22
CA HIS A 5 8.75 -6.01 -1.55
C HIS A 5 9.84 -6.01 -2.62
N ARG A 6 10.35 -7.19 -3.00
CA ARG A 6 11.34 -7.35 -4.08
C ARG A 6 10.70 -7.58 -5.45
N HIS A 7 9.39 -7.83 -5.48
CA HIS A 7 8.67 -7.99 -6.74
C HIS A 7 8.50 -6.65 -7.44
N THR A 8 8.56 -6.69 -8.77
CA THR A 8 8.17 -5.55 -9.60
C THR A 8 6.66 -5.29 -9.51
N LEU A 9 6.23 -4.09 -9.92
CA LEU A 9 4.81 -3.74 -10.03
C LEU A 9 4.02 -4.78 -10.86
N SER A 10 4.58 -5.21 -11.99
CA SER A 10 3.95 -6.17 -12.89
C SER A 10 3.86 -7.57 -12.25
N GLU A 11 4.88 -7.99 -11.51
CA GLU A 11 4.88 -9.26 -10.77
C GLU A 11 3.86 -9.26 -9.64
N LEU A 12 3.73 -8.15 -8.91
CA LEU A 12 2.72 -7.96 -7.88
C LEU A 12 1.32 -8.03 -8.47
N ALA A 13 1.06 -7.25 -9.53
CA ALA A 13 -0.23 -7.24 -10.20
C ALA A 13 -0.60 -8.63 -10.78
N ALA A 14 0.36 -9.34 -11.37
CA ALA A 14 0.15 -10.70 -11.85
C ALA A 14 -0.09 -11.69 -10.70
N GLY A 15 0.64 -11.56 -9.59
CA GLY A 15 0.47 -12.40 -8.40
C GLY A 15 -0.91 -12.26 -7.75
N LEU A 16 -1.42 -11.03 -7.65
CA LEU A 16 -2.76 -10.73 -7.15
C LEU A 16 -3.85 -11.34 -8.04
N ARG A 17 -3.76 -11.16 -9.37
CA ARG A 17 -4.73 -11.76 -10.32
C ARG A 17 -4.71 -13.28 -10.28
N ALA A 18 -3.52 -13.86 -10.20
CA ALA A 18 -3.33 -15.30 -10.09
C ALA A 18 -3.63 -15.85 -8.68
N ARG A 19 -4.04 -14.98 -7.73
CA ARG A 19 -4.32 -15.32 -6.32
C ARG A 19 -3.17 -16.08 -5.64
N ARG A 20 -1.91 -15.77 -5.99
CA ARG A 20 -0.71 -16.31 -5.31
C ARG A 20 -0.55 -15.73 -3.91
N PHE A 21 -1.11 -14.56 -3.70
CA PHE A 21 -1.30 -13.87 -2.44
C PHE A 21 -2.45 -12.88 -2.63
N SER A 22 -3.07 -12.48 -1.53
CA SER A 22 -4.09 -11.44 -1.45
C SER A 22 -3.47 -10.05 -1.32
N SER A 23 -4.26 -9.02 -1.63
CA SER A 23 -3.92 -7.63 -1.38
C SER A 23 -3.74 -7.38 0.11
N VAL A 24 -4.58 -7.98 0.98
CA VAL A 24 -4.44 -7.87 2.43
C VAL A 24 -3.10 -8.44 2.91
N GLU A 25 -2.67 -9.61 2.40
CA GLU A 25 -1.37 -10.19 2.73
C GLU A 25 -0.21 -9.30 2.24
N LEU A 26 -0.30 -8.78 1.02
CA LEU A 26 0.71 -7.88 0.45
C LEU A 26 0.83 -6.59 1.28
N VAL A 27 -0.29 -5.93 1.56
CA VAL A 27 -0.31 -4.68 2.34
C VAL A 27 0.16 -4.92 3.76
N GLY A 28 -0.28 -6.00 4.41
CA GLY A 28 0.18 -6.38 5.74
C GLY A 28 1.70 -6.59 5.80
N ALA A 29 2.27 -7.31 4.83
CA ALA A 29 3.71 -7.53 4.76
C ALA A 29 4.50 -6.22 4.56
N LEU A 30 4.02 -5.31 3.73
CA LEU A 30 4.68 -4.02 3.50
C LEU A 30 4.54 -3.07 4.70
N LEU A 31 3.40 -3.05 5.37
CA LEU A 31 3.22 -2.28 6.62
C LEU A 31 4.17 -2.75 7.72
N ALA A 32 4.33 -4.07 7.90
CA ALA A 32 5.29 -4.62 8.85
C ALA A 32 6.74 -4.21 8.50
N ARG A 33 7.08 -4.19 7.21
CA ARG A 33 8.38 -3.71 6.74
C ARG A 33 8.59 -2.21 6.98
N ILE A 34 7.56 -1.39 6.75
CA ILE A 34 7.58 0.05 7.06
C ILE A 34 7.89 0.23 8.54
N GLU A 35 7.13 -0.43 9.41
CA GLU A 35 7.29 -0.36 10.86
C GLU A 35 8.70 -0.73 11.32
N ALA A 36 9.27 -1.82 10.77
CA ALA A 36 10.62 -2.25 11.10
C ALA A 36 11.72 -1.30 10.58
N SER A 37 11.50 -0.64 9.44
CA SER A 37 12.53 0.16 8.75
C SER A 37 12.46 1.65 9.08
N GLN A 38 11.29 2.15 9.51
CA GLN A 38 11.02 3.57 9.72
C GLN A 38 11.95 4.24 10.73
N PRO A 39 12.38 3.61 11.86
CA PRO A 39 13.30 4.25 12.79
C PRO A 39 14.66 4.61 12.16
N ALA A 40 15.11 3.83 11.18
CA ALA A 40 16.39 4.05 10.52
C ALA A 40 16.26 4.92 9.26
N LEU A 41 15.18 4.75 8.49
CA LEU A 41 15.02 5.42 7.20
C LEU A 41 14.23 6.73 7.27
N ASN A 42 13.32 6.86 8.24
CA ASN A 42 12.38 7.98 8.36
C ASN A 42 11.68 8.34 7.03
N ALA A 43 11.22 7.33 6.30
CA ALA A 43 10.76 7.49 4.91
C ALA A 43 9.30 7.93 4.77
N PHE A 44 8.45 7.62 5.77
CA PHE A 44 7.03 7.96 5.76
C PHE A 44 6.68 9.04 6.81
N ILE A 45 5.88 10.03 6.43
CA ILE A 45 5.33 11.05 7.37
C ILE A 45 4.02 10.56 7.96
N SER A 46 3.09 10.15 7.09
CA SER A 46 1.76 9.66 7.46
C SER A 46 1.58 8.25 6.89
N VAL A 47 1.30 7.26 7.74
CA VAL A 47 1.01 5.87 7.32
C VAL A 47 -0.48 5.60 7.50
N THR A 48 -1.18 5.30 6.41
CA THR A 48 -2.64 5.09 6.38
C THR A 48 -3.04 3.62 6.64
N ARG A 49 -2.51 3.01 7.73
CA ARG A 49 -2.64 1.57 8.00
C ARG A 49 -4.06 1.01 7.84
N ASP A 50 -5.02 1.56 8.57
CA ASP A 50 -6.38 1.01 8.60
C ASP A 50 -7.10 1.20 7.26
N ALA A 51 -6.95 2.38 6.65
CA ALA A 51 -7.50 2.67 5.33
C ALA A 51 -6.88 1.77 4.25
N ALA A 52 -5.56 1.53 4.29
CA ALA A 52 -4.86 0.66 3.36
C ALA A 52 -5.35 -0.80 3.46
N LEU A 53 -5.54 -1.32 4.67
CA LEU A 53 -6.07 -2.68 4.89
C LEU A 53 -7.54 -2.79 4.45
N ALA A 54 -8.37 -1.77 4.72
CA ALA A 54 -9.76 -1.75 4.28
C ALA A 54 -9.88 -1.72 2.74
N GLN A 55 -9.04 -0.91 2.07
CA GLN A 55 -8.97 -0.86 0.62
C GLN A 55 -8.41 -2.15 0.02
N ALA A 56 -7.42 -2.78 0.66
CA ALA A 56 -6.89 -4.08 0.25
C ALA A 56 -7.97 -5.16 0.26
N ALA A 57 -8.77 -5.23 1.33
CA ALA A 57 -9.89 -6.17 1.42
C ALA A 57 -10.95 -5.92 0.33
N ALA A 58 -11.20 -4.65 -0.03
CA ALA A 58 -12.08 -4.30 -1.14
C ALA A 58 -11.49 -4.71 -2.50
N ALA A 59 -10.18 -4.53 -2.69
CA ALA A 59 -9.47 -4.96 -3.88
C ALA A 59 -9.51 -6.48 -4.06
N ASP A 60 -9.35 -7.24 -2.98
CA ASP A 60 -9.48 -8.70 -2.99
C ASP A 60 -10.87 -9.14 -3.45
N ARG A 61 -11.94 -8.48 -2.96
CA ARG A 61 -13.31 -8.73 -3.44
C ARG A 61 -13.46 -8.41 -4.92
N ALA A 62 -12.92 -7.28 -5.39
CA ALA A 62 -13.01 -6.87 -6.80
C ALA A 62 -12.24 -7.81 -7.73
N LEU A 63 -11.06 -8.28 -7.32
CA LEU A 63 -10.30 -9.29 -8.05
C LEU A 63 -11.05 -10.63 -8.06
N ALA A 64 -11.68 -11.00 -6.95
CA ALA A 64 -12.45 -12.23 -6.86
C ALA A 64 -13.68 -12.25 -7.78
N SER A 65 -14.35 -11.10 -7.95
CA SER A 65 -15.50 -10.93 -8.85
C SER A 65 -15.13 -10.67 -10.31
N GLY A 66 -13.83 -10.59 -10.65
CA GLY A 66 -13.38 -10.29 -12.00
C GLY A 66 -13.56 -8.83 -12.43
N SER A 67 -13.89 -7.92 -11.51
CA SER A 67 -14.06 -6.48 -11.78
C SER A 67 -12.80 -5.65 -11.48
N GLY A 68 -11.69 -6.30 -11.14
CA GLY A 68 -10.41 -5.64 -10.89
C GLY A 68 -9.73 -5.13 -12.16
N GLY A 69 -9.09 -3.96 -12.07
CA GLY A 69 -8.33 -3.33 -13.15
C GLY A 69 -6.84 -3.68 -13.17
N ALA A 70 -6.07 -2.87 -13.90
CA ALA A 70 -4.63 -3.08 -14.14
C ALA A 70 -3.77 -3.09 -12.85
N LEU A 71 -4.17 -2.35 -11.82
CA LEU A 71 -3.38 -2.17 -10.58
C LEU A 71 -4.20 -2.46 -9.31
N THR A 72 -5.40 -3.04 -9.44
CA THR A 72 -6.24 -3.34 -8.29
C THR A 72 -5.49 -4.22 -7.30
N GLY A 73 -5.39 -3.73 -6.05
CA GLY A 73 -4.76 -4.43 -4.93
C GLY A 73 -3.27 -4.17 -4.76
N VAL A 74 -2.62 -3.43 -5.67
CA VAL A 74 -1.21 -3.03 -5.48
C VAL A 74 -1.14 -1.72 -4.68
N PRO A 75 -0.44 -1.68 -3.53
CA PRO A 75 -0.30 -0.47 -2.74
C PRO A 75 0.67 0.54 -3.36
N ILE A 76 0.49 1.82 -3.02
CA ILE A 76 1.38 2.90 -3.43
C ILE A 76 1.87 3.69 -2.22
N ALA A 77 3.08 4.25 -2.32
CA ALA A 77 3.56 5.31 -1.43
C ALA A 77 3.38 6.65 -2.15
N HIS A 78 2.64 7.56 -1.54
CA HIS A 78 2.32 8.86 -2.13
C HIS A 78 3.17 9.96 -1.48
N LYS A 79 3.71 10.87 -2.28
CA LYS A 79 4.55 11.96 -1.76
C LYS A 79 3.69 12.98 -1.04
N ASP A 80 4.09 13.37 0.16
CA ASP A 80 3.34 14.28 1.05
C ASP A 80 3.26 15.74 0.57
N ILE A 81 3.58 16.03 -0.69
CA ILE A 81 3.44 17.37 -1.29
C ILE A 81 2.18 17.49 -2.18
N PHE A 82 1.37 16.45 -2.21
CA PHE A 82 0.14 16.38 -2.98
C PHE A 82 -1.03 16.05 -2.05
N CYS A 83 -2.04 16.92 -2.06
CA CYS A 83 -3.22 16.75 -1.24
C CYS A 83 -3.92 15.43 -1.56
N THR A 84 -4.20 14.65 -0.51
CA THR A 84 -4.90 13.38 -0.62
C THR A 84 -6.18 13.47 0.21
N ALA A 85 -7.34 13.28 -0.42
CA ALA A 85 -8.63 13.48 0.25
C ALA A 85 -8.75 12.55 1.48
N GLY A 86 -9.08 13.14 2.64
CA GLY A 86 -9.22 12.40 3.90
C GLY A 86 -7.91 11.90 4.52
N VAL A 87 -6.75 12.28 3.97
CA VAL A 87 -5.42 11.94 4.50
C VAL A 87 -4.67 13.23 4.81
N ARG A 88 -3.98 13.26 5.94
CA ARG A 88 -3.13 14.38 6.35
C ARG A 88 -2.03 14.63 5.32
N THR A 89 -1.83 15.88 4.94
CA THR A 89 -0.77 16.32 4.02
C THR A 89 -0.08 17.53 4.63
N THR A 90 1.22 17.44 4.93
CA THR A 90 1.97 18.54 5.58
C THR A 90 2.93 19.25 4.65
N CYS A 91 3.10 18.76 3.41
CA CYS A 91 4.15 19.21 2.50
C CYS A 91 5.55 19.08 3.09
N GLY A 92 5.74 18.17 4.07
CA GLY A 92 6.98 18.07 4.84
C GLY A 92 7.32 19.32 5.66
N SER A 93 6.33 20.13 6.04
CA SER A 93 6.53 21.39 6.76
C SER A 93 5.63 21.49 7.99
N ARG A 94 6.18 22.01 9.10
CA ARG A 94 5.42 22.26 10.34
C ARG A 94 4.32 23.31 10.19
N MET A 95 4.35 24.10 9.13
CA MET A 95 3.32 25.10 8.84
C MET A 95 1.93 24.47 8.63
N LEU A 96 1.89 23.20 8.18
CA LEU A 96 0.67 22.47 7.84
C LEU A 96 0.50 21.19 8.69
N ASP A 97 1.22 21.08 9.81
CA ASP A 97 1.29 19.89 10.64
C ASP A 97 0.03 19.67 11.49
#